data_AF-A0A6M1R723-F1
#
_entry.id   AF-A0A6M1R723-F1
#
_cell.length_a   1.000
_cell.length_b   1.000
_cell.length_c   1.000
_cell.angle_alpha   90.00
_cell.angle_beta   90.00
_cell.angle_gamma   90.00
#
_symmetry.space_group_name_H-M   'P 1'
#
loop_
_entity.id
_entity.type
_entity.pdbx_description
1 polymer ?
#
loop_
_entity_poly.entity_id
_entity_poly.type
_entity_poly.pdbx_seq_one_letter_code
_entity_poly.pdbx_strand_id
1 'polypeptide(L)'
;MTDATPALLAYLSRWLDESQGDRDAEAVLWGRVAKVSEGAGEAIAALIGATGHHPRTGTTHSHDELVDEFFDVAITAMTTAEPATVTT
;
A
#
# COMPACT_ATOMS: atom_id res chain seq x y z
N MET A 1 -17.00 -1.51 -15.30
CA MET A 1 -15.53 -1.52 -15.10
C MET A 1 -14.91 -1.86 -16.44
N THR A 2 -14.47 -0.85 -17.17
CA THR A 2 -13.85 -0.94 -18.49
C THR A 2 -12.52 -1.71 -18.40
N ASP A 3 -12.03 -2.24 -19.52
CA ASP A 3 -10.73 -2.95 -19.65
C ASP A 3 -9.50 -2.16 -19.14
N ALA A 4 -9.67 -0.88 -18.79
CA ALA A 4 -8.64 -0.01 -18.24
C ALA A 4 -8.23 -0.35 -16.79
N THR A 5 -9.13 -0.89 -15.95
CA THR A 5 -8.81 -1.17 -14.54
C THR A 5 -7.77 -2.29 -14.38
N PRO A 6 -7.91 -3.45 -15.06
CA PRO A 6 -6.88 -4.49 -15.02
C PRO A 6 -5.54 -4.02 -15.59
N ALA A 7 -5.55 -3.25 -16.70
CA ALA A 7 -4.33 -2.73 -17.32
C ALA A 7 -3.56 -1.76 -16.40
N LEU A 8 -4.28 -0.90 -15.67
CA LEU A 8 -3.67 0.00 -14.70
C LEU A 8 -3.06 -0.77 -13.52
N LEU A 9 -3.74 -1.79 -12.99
CA LEU A 9 -3.20 -2.59 -11.90
C LEU A 9 -1.94 -3.36 -12.32
N ALA A 10 -1.93 -3.95 -13.51
CA ALA A 10 -0.74 -4.59 -14.06
C ALA A 10 0.42 -3.59 -14.25
N TYR A 11 0.13 -2.39 -14.72
CA TYR A 11 1.12 -1.32 -14.83
C TYR A 11 1.73 -0.94 -13.47
N LEU A 12 0.89 -0.71 -12.45
CA LEU A 12 1.33 -0.36 -11.10
C LEU A 12 2.10 -1.51 -10.45
N SER A 13 1.64 -2.74 -10.61
CA SER A 13 2.29 -3.94 -10.09
C SER A 13 3.70 -4.08 -10.67
N ARG A 14 3.85 -3.90 -11.99
CA ARG A 14 5.16 -3.91 -12.67
C ARG A 14 6.07 -2.79 -12.21
N TRP A 15 5.54 -1.57 -12.10
CA TRP A 15 6.30 -0.41 -11.60
C TRP A 15 6.82 -0.65 -10.17
N LEU A 16 6.03 -1.29 -9.31
CA LEU A 16 6.45 -1.64 -7.95
C LEU A 16 7.58 -2.69 -7.95
N ASP A 17 7.52 -3.67 -8.86
CA ASP A 17 8.55 -4.71 -9.01
C ASP A 17 9.90 -4.18 -9.52
N GLU A 18 9.91 -3.08 -10.29
CA GLU A 18 11.15 -2.46 -10.80
C GLU A 18 12.12 -2.05 -9.66
N SER A 19 11.61 -1.84 -8.45
CA SER A 19 12.39 -1.50 -7.25
C SER A 19 12.95 -2.71 -6.47
N GLN A 20 12.54 -3.93 -6.79
CA GLN A 20 12.83 -5.12 -5.98
C GLN A 20 14.23 -5.72 -6.19
N GLY A 21 14.95 -5.30 -7.24
CA GLY A 21 16.32 -5.77 -7.52
C GLY A 21 16.39 -7.28 -7.75
N ASP A 22 17.46 -7.92 -7.25
CA ASP A 22 17.72 -9.36 -7.46
C ASP A 22 17.03 -10.28 -6.41
N ARG A 23 15.97 -9.80 -5.75
CA ARG A 23 15.21 -10.60 -4.77
C ARG A 23 14.46 -11.73 -5.46
N ASP A 24 14.38 -12.88 -4.81
CA ASP A 24 13.53 -13.97 -5.29
C ASP A 24 12.04 -13.66 -5.13
N ALA A 25 11.19 -14.43 -5.82
CA ALA A 25 9.75 -14.21 -5.84
C ALA A 25 9.09 -14.38 -4.45
N GLU A 26 9.64 -15.24 -3.59
CA GLU A 26 9.12 -15.44 -2.24
C GLU A 26 9.39 -14.21 -1.37
N ALA A 27 10.60 -13.66 -1.42
CA ALA A 27 10.97 -12.44 -0.72
C ALA A 27 10.15 -11.23 -1.19
N VAL A 28 9.89 -11.10 -2.50
CA VAL A 28 9.01 -10.05 -3.05
C VAL A 28 7.58 -10.20 -2.55
N LEU A 29 7.03 -11.42 -2.54
CA LEU A 29 5.69 -11.69 -2.03
C LEU A 29 5.57 -11.34 -0.54
N TRP A 30 6.53 -11.77 0.29
CA TRP A 30 6.57 -11.41 1.71
C TRP A 30 6.67 -9.89 1.90
N GLY A 31 7.50 -9.21 1.11
CA GLY A 31 7.62 -7.75 1.14
C GLY A 31 6.30 -7.04 0.82
N ARG A 32 5.58 -7.49 -0.20
CA ARG A 32 4.27 -6.96 -0.59
C ARG A 32 3.23 -7.14 0.53
N VAL A 33 3.13 -8.35 1.09
CA VAL A 33 2.21 -8.62 2.20
C VAL A 33 2.56 -7.79 3.44
N ALA A 34 3.85 -7.69 3.77
CA ALA A 34 4.31 -6.87 4.89
C ALA A 34 3.98 -5.39 4.70
N LYS A 35 4.16 -4.84 3.49
CA LYS A 35 3.86 -3.44 3.19
C LYS A 35 2.38 -3.10 3.35
N VAL A 36 1.47 -4.02 3.00
CA VAL A 36 0.02 -3.82 3.27
C VAL A 36 -0.24 -3.61 4.77
N SER A 37 0.40 -4.41 5.62
CA SER A 37 0.26 -4.26 7.07
C SER A 37 0.93 -2.99 7.62
N GLU A 38 2.07 -2.60 7.05
CA GLU A 38 2.75 -1.34 7.39
C GLU A 38 1.85 -0.14 7.08
N GLY A 39 1.35 -0.04 5.84
CA GLY A 39 0.48 1.05 5.42
C GLY A 39 -0.81 1.13 6.24
N ALA A 40 -1.38 -0.01 6.65
CA ALA A 40 -2.53 0.00 7.56
C ALA A 40 -2.21 0.67 8.91
N GLY A 41 -0.99 0.48 9.42
CA GLY A 41 -0.48 1.17 10.61
C GLY A 41 -0.27 2.67 10.37
N GLU A 42 0.27 3.04 9.21
CA GLU A 42 0.47 4.44 8.79
C GLU A 42 -0.88 5.18 8.69
N ALA A 43 -1.89 4.58 8.06
CA ALA A 43 -3.25 5.13 8.00
C ALA A 43 -3.89 5.33 9.38
N ILE A 44 -3.67 4.40 10.32
CA ILE A 44 -4.13 4.55 11.71
C ILE A 44 -3.39 5.73 12.38
N ALA A 45 -2.09 5.84 12.19
CA ALA A 45 -1.29 6.93 12.75
C ALA A 45 -1.72 8.29 12.20
N ALA A 46 -1.94 8.37 10.88
CA ALA A 46 -2.45 9.56 10.22
C ALA A 46 -3.86 9.92 10.70
N LEU A 47 -4.75 8.94 10.92
CA LEU A 47 -6.09 9.19 11.46
C LEU A 47 -6.03 9.76 12.88
N ILE A 48 -5.21 9.15 13.74
CA ILE A 48 -4.97 9.64 15.10
C ILE A 48 -4.38 11.06 15.06
N GLY A 49 -3.44 11.30 14.15
CA GLY A 49 -2.79 12.59 13.94
C GLY A 49 -3.72 13.66 13.39
N ALA A 50 -4.62 13.33 12.47
CA ALA A 50 -5.57 14.26 11.86
C ALA A 50 -6.71 14.64 12.82
N THR A 51 -7.12 13.70 13.67
CA THR A 51 -8.18 13.91 14.69
C THR A 51 -7.66 14.49 16.00
N GLY A 52 -6.34 14.50 16.20
CA GLY A 52 -5.72 14.96 17.44
C GLY A 52 -5.95 14.04 18.64
N HIS A 53 -6.30 12.76 18.40
CA HIS A 53 -6.60 11.81 19.48
C HIS A 53 -5.37 11.39 20.30
N HIS A 54 -4.14 11.64 19.83
CA HIS A 54 -2.94 11.30 20.58
C HIS A 54 -2.64 12.36 21.68
N PRO A 55 -2.80 12.03 22.98
CA PRO A 55 -2.80 13.04 24.04
C PRO A 55 -1.47 13.79 24.21
N ARG A 56 -0.35 13.18 23.78
CA ARG A 56 1.00 13.76 23.90
C ARG A 56 1.38 14.66 22.73
N THR A 57 0.78 14.48 21.55
CA THR A 57 1.19 15.20 20.33
C THR A 57 0.09 16.03 19.69
N GLY A 58 -1.18 15.82 20.05
CA GLY A 58 -2.31 16.52 19.44
C GLY A 58 -2.36 16.26 17.94
N THR A 59 -2.69 17.30 17.18
CA THR A 59 -2.78 17.23 15.72
C THR A 59 -1.39 17.22 15.09
N THR A 60 -1.07 16.15 14.35
CA THR A 60 0.23 15.97 13.68
C THR A 60 0.12 15.73 12.18
N HIS A 61 -1.08 15.41 11.68
CA HIS A 61 -1.34 15.18 10.27
C HIS A 61 -2.55 16.02 9.85
N SER A 62 -2.64 16.27 8.55
CA SER A 62 -3.79 16.84 7.87
C SER A 62 -4.76 15.74 7.43
N HIS A 63 -5.96 16.14 7.01
CA HIS A 63 -6.90 15.21 6.37
C HIS A 63 -6.36 14.68 5.04
N ASP A 64 -5.64 15.52 4.29
CA ASP A 64 -5.07 15.14 3.00
C ASP A 64 -4.00 14.04 3.17
N GLU A 65 -3.13 14.17 4.17
CA GLU A 65 -2.14 13.13 4.50
C GLU A 65 -2.82 11.80 4.92
N LEU A 66 -3.96 11.84 5.62
CA LEU A 66 -4.73 10.62 5.89
C LEU A 66 -5.30 9.98 4.61
N VAL A 67 -5.78 10.80 3.67
CA VAL A 67 -6.30 10.30 2.39
C VAL A 67 -5.18 9.68 1.56
N ASP A 68 -3.98 10.26 1.57
CA ASP A 68 -2.80 9.72 0.91
C ASP A 68 -2.45 8.33 1.47
N GLU A 69 -2.45 8.15 2.80
CA GLU A 69 -2.21 6.85 3.43
C GLU A 69 -3.27 5.80 3.05
N PHE A 70 -4.54 6.19 2.92
CA PHE A 70 -5.56 5.27 2.43
C PHE A 70 -5.33 4.84 0.99
N PHE A 71 -4.85 5.75 0.14
CA PHE A 71 -4.49 5.40 -1.24
C PHE A 71 -3.26 4.49 -1.28
N ASP A 72 -2.26 4.70 -0.42
CA ASP A 72 -1.09 3.81 -0.35
C ASP A 72 -1.49 2.38 0.03
N VAL A 73 -2.34 2.23 1.05
CA VAL A 73 -2.89 0.92 1.45
C VAL A 73 -3.69 0.28 0.31
N ALA A 74 -4.59 1.04 -0.32
CA ALA A 74 -5.45 0.52 -1.37
C ALA A 74 -4.64 0.07 -2.59
N ILE A 75 -3.69 0.89 -3.05
CA ILE A 75 -2.83 0.58 -4.20
C ILE A 75 -1.98 -0.64 -3.88
N THR A 76 -1.30 -0.65 -2.72
CA THR A 76 -0.44 -1.78 -2.31
C THR A 76 -1.22 -3.08 -2.19
N ALA A 77 -2.43 -3.05 -1.61
CA ALA A 77 -3.28 -4.24 -1.50
C ALA A 77 -3.73 -4.75 -2.88
N MET A 78 -4.13 -3.84 -3.78
CA MET A 78 -4.56 -4.21 -5.13
C MET A 78 -3.41 -4.78 -5.96
N THR A 79 -2.20 -4.19 -5.90
CA THR A 79 -1.02 -4.71 -6.61
C THR A 79 -0.52 -6.01 -6.01
N THR A 80 -0.73 -6.25 -4.71
CA THR A 80 -0.43 -7.56 -4.08
C THR A 80 -1.38 -8.66 -4.58
N ALA A 81 -2.63 -8.32 -4.92
CA ALA A 81 -3.63 -9.27 -5.42
C ALA A 81 -3.58 -9.50 -6.95
N GLU A 82 -3.03 -8.55 -7.72
CA GLU A 82 -2.73 -8.69 -9.16
C GLU A 82 -1.80 -9.90 -9.37
N PRO A 83 -2.04 -10.74 -10.40
CA PRO A 83 -1.91 -12.19 -10.35
C PRO A 83 -0.50 -12.64 -9.95
N ALA A 84 -0.32 -12.69 -8.64
CA ALA A 84 0.20 -13.81 -7.89
C ALA A 84 -0.61 -15.08 -8.27
N THR A 85 -0.57 -15.47 -9.55
CA THR A 85 -0.68 -16.88 -9.89
C THR A 85 0.66 -17.43 -9.45
N VAL A 86 0.76 -17.79 -8.17
CA VAL A 86 1.81 -18.67 -7.69
C VAL A 86 1.74 -19.87 -8.62
N THR A 87 2.66 -19.91 -9.58
CA THR A 87 2.75 -21.03 -10.50
C THR A 87 3.30 -22.18 -9.66
N THR A 88 2.37 -23.02 -9.18
CA THR A 88 2.64 -24.33 -8.59
C THR A 88 3.51 -25.18 -9.49
#